data_AF-A0A7S7NSM8-F1
#
_entry.id   AF-A0A7S7NSM8-F1
#
_cell.length_a   1.000
_cell.length_b   1.000
_cell.length_c   1.000
_cell.angle_alpha   90.00
_cell.angle_beta   90.00
_cell.angle_gamma   90.00
#
_symmetry.space_group_name_H-M   'P 1'
#
loop_
_entity.id
_entity.type
_entity.pdbx_description
1 polymer ?
#
loop_
_entity_poly.entity_id
_entity_poly.type
_entity_poly.pdbx_seq_one_letter_code
_entity_poly.pdbx_strand_id
1 'polypeptide(L)'
;MKLARWIFAFLSLAAVMVWAQRERGVAPSRDTPTWEYRHLEPQEVSPGAYEQVDWTLVTSLGAQGWELVSVTPWVMRNDIHQPRKEGEPKLVTQNYMAFYFKRQRPEQR
;
A
#
# COMPACT_ATOMS: atom_id res chain seq x y z
N MET A 1 8.86 -17.59 -54.32
CA MET A 1 9.34 -18.52 -53.26
C MET A 1 10.22 -17.87 -52.19
N LYS A 2 11.12 -16.93 -52.53
CA LYS A 2 12.01 -16.29 -51.53
C LYS A 2 11.27 -15.45 -50.48
N LEU A 3 10.25 -14.68 -50.88
CA LEU A 3 9.46 -13.84 -49.97
C LEU A 3 8.72 -14.65 -48.89
N ALA A 4 8.09 -15.77 -49.29
CA ALA A 4 7.37 -16.65 -48.38
C ALA A 4 8.29 -17.26 -47.31
N ARG A 5 9.55 -17.58 -47.66
CA ARG A 5 10.55 -18.09 -46.70
C ARG A 5 10.90 -17.05 -45.63
N TRP A 6 11.03 -15.78 -46.01
CA TRP A 6 11.30 -14.70 -45.05
C TRP A 6 10.11 -14.46 -44.12
N ILE A 7 8.89 -14.48 -44.65
CA ILE A 7 7.67 -14.34 -43.83
C ILE A 7 7.58 -15.49 -42.82
N PHE A 8 7.80 -16.74 -43.25
CA PHE A 8 7.82 -17.88 -42.33
C PHE A 8 8.92 -17.76 -41.26
N ALA A 9 10.12 -17.32 -41.63
CA ALA A 9 11.21 -17.11 -40.68
C ALA A 9 10.85 -16.05 -39.62
N PHE A 10 10.26 -14.93 -40.04
CA PHE A 10 9.82 -13.88 -39.12
C PHE A 10 8.69 -14.33 -38.20
N LEU A 11 7.70 -15.07 -38.71
CA LEU A 11 6.62 -15.64 -37.90
C LEU A 11 7.14 -16.66 -36.89
N SER A 12 8.11 -17.49 -37.30
CA SER A 12 8.76 -18.46 -36.41
C SER A 12 9.49 -17.76 -35.27
N LEU A 13 10.26 -16.71 -35.60
CA LEU A 13 10.99 -15.93 -34.60
C LEU A 13 10.03 -15.21 -33.64
N ALA A 14 8.94 -14.63 -34.16
CA ALA A 14 7.90 -14.00 -33.34
C ALA A 14 7.23 -15.01 -32.40
N ALA A 15 6.92 -16.22 -32.88
CA ALA A 15 6.34 -17.28 -32.06
C ALA A 15 7.28 -17.70 -30.92
N VAL A 16 8.59 -17.85 -31.20
CA VAL A 16 9.61 -18.14 -30.17
C VAL A 16 9.71 -17.00 -29.16
N MET A 17 9.69 -15.75 -29.61
CA MET A 17 9.73 -14.59 -28.70
C MET A 17 8.48 -14.50 -27.81
N VAL A 18 7.29 -14.75 -28.34
CA VAL A 18 6.04 -14.78 -27.56
C VAL A 18 6.05 -15.94 -26.56
N TRP A 19 6.56 -17.10 -26.95
CA TRP A 19 6.68 -18.26 -26.06
C TRP A 19 7.68 -18.00 -24.93
N ALA A 20 8.85 -17.43 -25.24
CA ALA A 20 9.84 -17.03 -24.23
C ALA A 20 9.31 -15.90 -23.30
N GLN A 21 8.50 -14.98 -23.82
CA GLN A 21 7.81 -13.97 -23.00
C GLN A 21 6.75 -14.58 -22.10
N ARG A 22 6.08 -15.67 -22.51
CA ARG A 22 5.11 -16.39 -21.68
C ARG A 22 5.78 -17.11 -20.51
N GLU A 23 6.94 -17.71 -20.72
CA GLU A 23 7.73 -18.33 -19.63
C GLU A 23 8.33 -17.29 -18.68
N ARG A 24 8.70 -16.11 -19.21
CA ARG A 24 9.18 -14.96 -18.41
C ARG A 24 8.06 -14.10 -17.86
N GLY A 25 6.83 -14.31 -18.29
CA GLY A 25 5.63 -13.69 -17.76
C GLY A 25 5.42 -14.31 -16.39
N VAL A 26 6.05 -13.71 -15.39
CA VAL A 26 6.01 -14.06 -13.98
C VAL A 26 4.56 -13.94 -13.50
N ALA A 27 3.72 -14.92 -13.83
CA ALA A 27 2.62 -15.25 -12.94
C ALA A 27 3.28 -15.52 -11.59
N PRO A 28 2.84 -14.86 -10.49
CA PRO A 28 3.41 -15.13 -9.19
C PRO A 28 3.40 -16.64 -9.00
N SER A 29 4.56 -17.22 -8.68
CA SER A 29 4.64 -18.65 -8.44
C SER A 29 3.58 -19.02 -7.40
N ARG A 30 2.99 -20.21 -7.50
CA ARG A 30 2.05 -20.69 -6.46
C ARG A 30 2.64 -20.59 -5.05
N ASP A 31 3.97 -20.61 -4.95
CA ASP A 31 4.74 -20.51 -3.71
C ASP A 31 5.14 -19.07 -3.34
N THR A 32 4.68 -18.05 -4.07
CA THR A 32 4.90 -16.66 -3.68
C THR A 32 4.01 -16.37 -2.46
N PRO A 33 4.59 -16.05 -1.29
CA PRO A 33 3.80 -15.79 -0.09
C PRO A 33 2.87 -14.60 -0.38
N THR A 34 1.58 -14.87 -0.26
CA THR A 34 0.57 -13.83 -0.41
C THR A 34 0.56 -13.02 0.89
N TRP A 35 0.57 -11.69 0.79
CA TRP A 35 0.60 -10.82 1.97
C TRP A 35 -0.78 -10.20 2.22
N GLU A 36 -1.13 -10.08 3.49
CA GLU A 36 -2.20 -9.22 3.98
C GLU A 36 -1.59 -7.94 4.53
N TYR A 37 -2.30 -6.82 4.38
CA TYR A 37 -1.87 -5.52 4.86
C TYR A 37 -2.93 -4.92 5.78
N ARG A 38 -2.49 -4.20 6.81
CA ARG A 38 -3.34 -3.40 7.71
C ARG A 38 -2.65 -2.08 7.99
N HIS A 39 -3.46 -1.08 8.34
CA HIS A 39 -2.96 0.21 8.80
C HIS A 39 -3.79 0.68 9.99
N LEU A 40 -3.15 1.48 10.84
CA LEU A 40 -3.80 2.26 11.89
C LEU A 40 -3.44 3.72 11.65
N GLU A 41 -4.46 4.55 11.52
CA GLU A 41 -4.33 5.98 11.26
C GLU A 41 -5.02 6.81 12.35
N PRO A 42 -4.57 8.06 12.57
CA PRO A 42 -5.22 8.98 13.51
C PRO A 42 -6.69 9.20 13.12
N GLN A 43 -7.59 9.26 14.10
CA GLN A 43 -9.02 9.43 13.86
C GLN A 43 -9.44 10.86 14.13
N GLU A 44 -10.28 11.42 13.26
CA GLU A 44 -10.87 12.75 13.48
C GLU A 44 -11.98 12.66 14.53
N VAL A 45 -11.81 13.37 15.64
CA VAL A 45 -12.78 13.41 16.76
C VAL A 45 -13.68 14.64 16.72
N SER A 46 -13.19 15.73 16.12
CA SER A 46 -13.96 16.93 15.79
C SER A 46 -13.29 17.65 14.60
N PRO A 47 -13.97 18.60 13.93
CA PRO A 47 -13.42 19.26 12.74
C PRO A 47 -12.02 19.81 12.97
N GLY A 48 -11.02 19.22 12.30
CA GLY A 48 -9.61 19.61 12.41
C GLY A 48 -8.87 19.10 13.65
N ALA A 49 -9.54 18.37 14.55
CA ALA A 49 -8.94 17.74 15.72
C ALA A 49 -8.87 16.22 15.54
N TYR A 50 -7.66 15.68 15.62
CA TYR A 50 -7.41 14.26 15.49
C TYR A 50 -6.90 13.67 16.81
N GLU A 51 -7.23 12.41 17.05
CA GLU A 51 -6.70 11.60 18.12
C GLU A 51 -5.60 10.67 17.59
N GLN A 52 -4.50 10.59 18.32
CA GLN A 52 -3.38 9.71 17.98
C GLN A 52 -3.81 8.24 18.09
N VAL A 53 -3.31 7.39 17.19
CA VAL A 53 -3.50 5.94 17.25
C VAL A 53 -3.16 5.41 18.64
N ASP A 54 -4.11 4.69 19.25
CA ASP A 54 -3.92 4.03 20.53
C ASP A 54 -2.82 2.95 20.43
N TRP A 55 -1.86 3.02 21.35
CA TRP A 55 -0.77 2.05 21.48
C TRP A 55 -1.26 0.63 21.79
N THR A 56 -2.42 0.47 22.46
CA THR A 56 -3.00 -0.85 22.71
C THR A 56 -3.38 -1.56 21.40
N LEU A 57 -3.85 -0.82 20.39
CA LEU A 57 -4.17 -1.38 19.07
C LEU A 57 -2.89 -1.83 18.35
N VAL A 58 -1.85 -1.01 18.38
CA VAL A 58 -0.54 -1.33 17.77
C VAL A 58 0.03 -2.62 18.36
N THR A 59 0.05 -2.72 19.69
CA THR A 59 0.55 -3.91 20.39
C THR A 59 -0.34 -5.14 20.16
N SER A 60 -1.67 -4.96 20.08
CA SER A 60 -2.60 -6.05 19.79
C SER A 60 -2.38 -6.66 18.40
N LEU A 61 -2.02 -5.85 17.40
CA LEU A 61 -1.70 -6.34 16.06
C LEU A 61 -0.42 -7.17 16.08
N GLY A 62 0.61 -6.72 16.81
CA GLY A 62 1.83 -7.51 17.03
C GLY A 62 1.53 -8.88 17.65
N ALA A 63 0.66 -8.93 18.67
CA ALA A 63 0.24 -10.18 19.30
C ALA A 63 -0.56 -11.11 18.36
N GLN A 64 -1.21 -10.55 17.32
CA GLN A 64 -1.95 -11.29 16.29
C GLN A 64 -1.06 -11.75 15.10
N GLY A 65 0.26 -11.58 15.21
CA GLY A 65 1.23 -11.97 14.19
C GLY A 65 1.38 -10.97 13.05
N TRP A 66 0.91 -9.73 13.21
CA TRP A 66 1.18 -8.66 12.26
C TRP A 66 2.57 -8.06 12.50
N GLU A 67 3.35 -7.93 11.43
CA GLU A 67 4.66 -7.29 11.44
C GLU A 67 4.49 -5.80 11.13
N LEU A 68 4.98 -4.93 12.02
CA LEU A 68 5.06 -3.49 11.76
C LEU A 68 6.14 -3.22 10.71
N VAL A 69 5.77 -2.64 9.58
CA VAL A 69 6.68 -2.42 8.44
C VAL A 69 7.00 -0.95 8.18
N SER A 70 6.14 -0.03 8.62
CA SER A 70 6.38 1.40 8.48
C SER A 70 5.62 2.19 9.54
N VAL A 71 6.24 3.29 9.98
CA VAL A 71 5.61 4.35 10.77
C VAL A 71 5.81 5.65 10.01
N THR A 72 4.73 6.33 9.68
CA THR A 72 4.77 7.54 8.85
C THR A 72 4.11 8.71 9.56
N PRO A 73 4.70 9.93 9.51
CA PRO A 73 4.05 11.11 10.05
C PRO A 73 2.78 11.43 9.27
N TRP A 74 1.69 11.64 10.00
CA TRP A 74 0.40 12.07 9.50
C TRP A 74 0.18 13.52 9.95
N VAL A 75 0.45 14.44 9.02
CA VAL A 75 0.53 15.88 9.31
C VAL A 75 -0.81 16.52 9.01
N MET A 76 -1.48 17.02 10.04
CA MET A 76 -2.79 17.66 9.92
C MET A 76 -2.71 19.14 10.25
N ARG A 77 -3.35 19.95 9.39
CA ARG A 77 -3.52 21.38 9.60
C ARG A 77 -4.89 21.59 10.22
N ASN A 78 -4.91 22.14 11.43
CA ASN A 78 -6.17 22.44 12.11
C ASN A 78 -6.75 23.72 11.48
N ASP A 79 -7.41 23.57 10.33
CA ASP A 79 -8.10 24.64 9.62
C ASP A 79 -9.58 24.64 10.05
N ILE A 80 -9.92 25.50 10.99
CA ILE A 80 -11.33 25.78 11.27
C ILE A 80 -11.92 26.39 9.98
N HIS A 81 -12.90 25.71 9.37
CA HIS A 81 -13.57 26.16 8.14
C HIS A 81 -14.49 27.39 8.35
N GLN A 82 -14.36 28.09 9.49
CA GLN A 82 -15.16 29.26 9.85
C GLN A 82 -14.33 30.54 9.72
N PRO A 83 -14.96 31.68 9.41
CA PRO A 83 -14.26 32.96 9.35
C PRO A 83 -13.60 33.26 10.70
N ARG A 84 -12.27 33.40 10.68
CA ARG A 84 -11.42 33.69 11.83
C ARG A 84 -12.03 34.82 12.67
N LYS A 85 -12.40 34.51 13.91
CA LYS A 85 -12.77 35.54 14.89
C LYS A 85 -11.52 36.04 15.61
N GLU A 86 -11.51 37.33 15.93
CA GLU A 86 -10.41 37.95 16.68
C GLU A 86 -10.29 37.29 18.06
N GLY A 87 -9.15 36.64 18.33
CA GLY A 87 -8.92 35.83 19.55
C GLY A 87 -8.95 34.31 19.34
N GLU A 88 -9.18 33.80 18.13
CA GLU A 88 -9.14 32.36 17.87
C GLU A 88 -7.72 31.77 17.91
N PRO A 89 -7.58 30.50 18.35
CA PRO A 89 -6.29 29.84 18.50
C PRO A 89 -5.51 29.83 17.19
N LYS A 90 -4.18 30.02 17.31
CA LYS A 90 -3.23 30.03 16.20
C LYS A 90 -3.40 28.76 15.36
N LEU A 91 -3.23 28.88 14.05
CA LEU A 91 -3.21 27.74 13.13
C LEU A 91 -2.10 26.77 13.59
N VAL A 92 -2.49 25.60 14.12
CA VAL A 92 -1.54 24.60 14.62
C VAL A 92 -1.45 23.48 13.60
N THR A 93 -0.25 23.24 13.08
CA THR A 93 0.08 21.98 12.42
C THR A 93 0.39 20.97 13.50
N GLN A 94 -0.39 19.89 13.54
CA GLN A 94 -0.18 18.79 14.49
C GLN A 94 0.32 17.57 13.71
N ASN A 95 1.32 16.90 14.30
CA ASN A 95 1.90 15.69 13.74
C ASN A 95 1.42 14.50 14.53
N TYR A 96 0.85 13.54 13.81
CA TYR A 96 0.44 12.26 14.34
C TYR A 96 1.25 11.15 13.68
N MET A 97 1.11 9.92 14.17
CA MET A 97 1.75 8.74 13.60
C MET A 97 0.71 7.77 13.04
N ALA A 98 0.90 7.38 11.78
CA ALA A 98 0.21 6.25 11.16
C ALA A 98 1.14 5.03 11.14
N PHE A 99 0.57 3.85 11.37
CA PHE A 99 1.29 2.58 11.50
C PHE A 99 0.82 1.61 10.44
N TYR A 100 1.76 0.99 9.72
CA TYR A 100 1.48 0.06 8.64
C TYR A 100 2.04 -1.31 8.95
N PHE A 101 1.24 -2.32 8.69
CA PHE A 101 1.53 -3.70 9.03
C PHE A 101 1.36 -4.61 7.82
N LYS A 102 2.14 -5.70 7.80
CA LYS A 102 1.93 -6.84 6.90
C LYS A 102 1.86 -8.13 7.69
N ARG A 103 1.26 -9.16 7.10
CA ARG A 103 1.31 -10.54 7.60
C ARG A 103 1.21 -11.50 6.43
N GLN A 104 1.80 -12.69 6.53
CA GLN A 104 1.55 -13.73 5.54
C GLN A 104 0.08 -14.13 5.59
N ARG A 105 -0.58 -14.17 4.44
CA ARG A 105 -1.93 -14.70 4.30
C ARG A 105 -1.89 -16.18 4.68
N PRO A 106 -2.74 -16.64 5.62
CA PRO A 106 -2.86 -18.06 5.89
C PRO A 106 -3.27 -18.78 4.61
N GLU A 107 -2.54 -19.82 4.21
CA GLU A 107 -3.02 -20.72 3.17
C GLU A 107 -4.33 -21.36 3.65
N GLN A 108 -5.43 -21.13 2.93
CA GLN A 108 -6.66 -21.87 3.15
C GLN A 108 -6.39 -23.33 2.75
N ARG A 109 -6.10 -24.17 3.75
CA ARG A 109 -6.05 -25.63 3.59
C ARG A 109 -7.45 -26.21 3.43
#